data_AF-A0A3G2G6X1-F1
#
_entry.id   AF-A0A3G2G6X1-F1
#
_cell.length_a   1.000
_cell.length_b   1.000
_cell.length_c   1.000
_cell.angle_alpha   90.00
_cell.angle_beta   90.00
_cell.angle_gamma   90.00
#
_symmetry.space_group_name_H-M   'P 1'
#
loop_
_entity.id
_entity.type
_entity.pdbx_description
1 polymer ?
#
loop_
_entity_poly.entity_id
_entity_poly.type
_entity_poly.pdbx_seq_one_letter_code
_entity_poly.pdbx_strand_id
1 'polypeptide(L)'
;MKKVTYLFGSAELINIDYQTLQIFKERYFSFLTDNPFPKPPGTGAYFEMIHYLKRKDINNPQKIGPYENITIFEAANRIASDLVIINGIIQLVQNNPLLENARFTLRLGILHEKGKGDFTIHLENEDFEGEAFNVAPSFLNVKLRNTISKWNKEDNREKLKYILVNDEAFEFVTKSPDERIFRVKNWEK
;
A
#
# COMPACT_ATOMS: atom_id res chain seq x y z
N MET A 1 20.66 -12.60 -8.67
CA MET A 1 19.38 -12.00 -9.16
C MET A 1 19.32 -10.57 -8.65
N LYS A 2 19.14 -9.55 -9.52
CA LYS A 2 19.04 -8.15 -9.08
C LYS A 2 17.78 -7.99 -8.21
N LYS A 3 17.85 -7.15 -7.18
CA LYS A 3 16.72 -6.84 -6.31
C LYS A 3 15.74 -5.93 -7.04
N VAL A 4 14.47 -5.94 -6.62
CA VAL A 4 13.49 -4.94 -7.04
C VAL A 4 13.97 -3.59 -6.52
N THR A 5 13.88 -2.55 -7.35
CA THR A 5 14.20 -1.18 -6.96
C THR A 5 12.90 -0.38 -6.89
N TYR A 6 12.78 0.44 -5.85
CA TYR A 6 11.72 1.44 -5.73
C TYR A 6 12.30 2.79 -6.10
N LEU A 7 11.61 3.53 -6.97
CA LEU A 7 12.17 4.71 -7.64
C LEU A 7 12.06 6.00 -6.80
N PHE A 8 11.30 5.98 -5.71
CA PHE A 8 11.31 7.04 -4.71
C PHE A 8 12.38 6.80 -3.64
N GLY A 9 13.01 7.88 -3.20
CA GLY A 9 13.93 7.86 -2.07
C GLY A 9 13.18 7.66 -0.74
N SER A 10 13.78 6.92 0.19
CA SER A 10 13.16 6.68 1.51
C SER A 10 12.89 7.96 2.30
N ALA A 11 13.72 9.00 2.14
CA ALA A 11 13.52 10.29 2.78
C ALA A 11 12.22 11.01 2.33
N GLU A 12 11.70 10.68 1.14
CA GLU A 12 10.45 11.25 0.62
C GLU A 12 9.20 10.68 1.31
N LEU A 13 9.39 9.65 2.15
CA LEU A 13 8.32 8.90 2.80
C LEU A 13 8.38 8.97 4.32
N ILE A 14 9.33 9.71 4.89
CA ILE A 14 9.55 9.76 6.34
C ILE A 14 9.12 11.12 6.86
N ASN A 15 8.28 11.12 7.90
CA ASN A 15 7.86 12.32 8.63
C ASN A 15 7.28 13.44 7.73
N ILE A 16 6.51 13.05 6.71
CA ILE A 16 5.90 13.98 5.75
C ILE A 16 4.58 14.54 6.30
N ASP A 17 4.27 15.80 6.02
CA ASP A 17 2.93 16.36 6.35
C ASP A 17 1.89 16.01 5.27
N TYR A 18 0.65 16.40 5.54
CA TYR A 18 -0.48 16.21 4.63
C TYR A 18 -0.26 16.84 3.24
N GLN A 19 0.30 18.05 3.17
CA GLN A 19 0.58 18.72 1.90
C GLN A 19 1.63 17.96 1.08
N THR A 20 2.70 17.52 1.74
CA THR A 20 3.76 16.71 1.12
C THR A 20 3.22 15.36 0.65
N LEU A 21 2.31 14.74 1.42
CA LEU A 21 1.62 13.51 1.01
C LEU A 21 0.78 13.70 -0.27
N GLN A 22 0.07 14.83 -0.40
CA GLN A 22 -0.67 15.14 -1.63
C GLN A 22 0.26 15.32 -2.82
N ILE A 23 1.37 16.07 -2.66
CA ILE A 23 2.37 16.24 -3.71
C ILE A 23 3.00 14.89 -4.09
N PHE A 24 3.26 14.04 -3.10
CA PHE A 24 3.77 12.69 -3.32
C PHE A 24 2.77 11.85 -4.14
N LYS A 25 1.47 11.91 -3.83
CA LYS A 25 0.42 11.26 -4.62
C LYS A 25 0.51 11.66 -6.10
N GLU A 26 0.52 12.95 -6.42
CA GLU A 26 0.57 13.40 -7.82
C GLU A 26 1.80 12.88 -8.57
N ARG A 27 2.95 12.86 -7.89
CA ARG A 27 4.18 12.26 -8.45
C ARG A 27 4.06 10.76 -8.63
N TYR A 28 3.46 10.05 -7.68
CA TYR A 28 3.20 8.62 -7.78
C TYR A 28 2.35 8.30 -9.01
N PHE A 29 1.27 9.05 -9.24
CA PHE A 29 0.42 8.90 -10.44
C PHE A 29 1.14 9.24 -11.75
N SER A 30 2.05 10.22 -11.72
CA SER A 30 2.93 10.51 -12.88
C SER A 30 3.78 9.29 -13.24
N PHE A 31 4.37 8.60 -12.25
CA PHE A 31 5.12 7.35 -12.50
C PHE A 31 4.26 6.22 -13.09
N LEU A 32 2.98 6.11 -12.70
CA LEU A 32 2.06 5.13 -13.28
C LEU A 32 1.80 5.40 -14.76
N THR A 33 1.77 6.67 -15.15
CA THR A 33 1.56 7.11 -16.53
C THR A 33 2.82 6.93 -17.37
N ASP A 34 3.98 7.31 -16.82
CA ASP A 34 5.28 7.23 -17.50
C ASP A 34 5.77 5.79 -17.66
N ASN A 35 5.40 4.90 -16.72
CA ASN A 35 5.83 3.51 -16.69
C ASN A 35 4.61 2.57 -16.64
N PRO A 36 3.78 2.50 -17.69
CA PRO A 36 2.57 1.69 -17.66
C PRO A 36 2.91 0.19 -17.61
N PHE A 37 1.91 -0.63 -17.29
CA PHE A 37 2.04 -2.07 -17.53
C PHE A 37 2.34 -2.33 -19.01
N PRO A 38 3.18 -3.33 -19.32
CA PRO A 38 3.46 -3.69 -20.70
C PRO A 38 2.17 -4.17 -21.37
N LYS A 39 2.12 -4.14 -22.70
CA LYS A 39 0.96 -4.65 -23.42
C LYS A 39 0.87 -6.17 -23.24
N PRO A 40 -0.31 -6.71 -22.85
CA PRO A 40 -0.48 -8.15 -22.78
C PRO A 40 -0.36 -8.78 -24.16
N PRO A 41 0.07 -10.04 -24.24
CA PRO A 41 0.17 -10.75 -25.50
C PRO A 41 -1.21 -10.97 -26.14
N GLY A 42 -1.26 -11.00 -27.48
CA GLY A 42 -2.52 -10.94 -28.23
C GLY A 42 -3.28 -12.27 -28.34
N THR A 43 -2.58 -13.42 -28.26
CA THR A 43 -3.24 -14.72 -28.47
C THR A 43 -3.84 -15.28 -27.20
N GLY A 44 -3.32 -14.87 -26.03
CA GLY A 44 -3.73 -15.41 -24.73
C GLY A 44 -3.30 -16.86 -24.51
N ALA A 45 -2.44 -17.42 -25.36
CA ALA A 45 -1.94 -18.78 -25.22
C ALA A 45 -1.22 -18.98 -23.89
N TYR A 46 -1.39 -20.14 -23.25
CA TYR A 46 -0.89 -20.42 -21.90
C TYR A 46 0.59 -20.10 -21.74
N PHE A 47 1.44 -20.59 -22.63
CA PHE A 47 2.89 -20.35 -22.54
C PHE A 47 3.25 -18.88 -22.82
N GLU A 48 2.54 -18.22 -23.72
CA GLU A 48 2.73 -16.80 -24.02
C GLU A 48 2.46 -15.94 -22.77
N MET A 49 1.36 -16.21 -22.07
CA MET A 49 1.01 -15.55 -20.81
C MET A 49 2.01 -15.85 -19.70
N ILE A 50 2.46 -17.10 -19.56
CA ILE A 50 3.47 -17.47 -18.56
C ILE A 50 4.78 -16.70 -18.80
N HIS A 51 5.24 -16.59 -20.05
CA HIS A 51 6.44 -15.82 -20.39
C HIS A 51 6.25 -14.33 -20.20
N TYR A 52 5.04 -13.82 -20.42
CA TYR A 52 4.68 -12.43 -20.17
C TYR A 52 4.72 -12.07 -18.68
N LEU A 53 4.17 -12.92 -17.82
CA LEU A 53 4.04 -12.68 -16.38
C LEU A 53 5.35 -12.88 -15.60
N LYS A 54 6.27 -13.68 -16.13
CA LYS A 54 7.61 -13.91 -15.54
C LYS A 54 8.52 -12.69 -15.69
N ARG A 55 9.51 -12.58 -14.79
CA ARG A 55 10.53 -11.52 -14.86
C ARG A 55 11.23 -11.54 -16.21
N LYS A 56 11.43 -10.35 -16.77
CA LYS A 56 12.22 -10.13 -17.97
C LYS A 56 13.71 -10.14 -17.64
N ASP A 57 14.54 -10.15 -18.69
CA ASP A 57 16.00 -10.23 -18.60
C ASP A 57 16.57 -9.24 -17.58
N ILE A 58 17.47 -9.71 -16.72
CA ILE A 58 18.19 -8.93 -15.70
C ILE A 58 19.06 -7.81 -16.30
N ASN A 59 19.40 -7.93 -17.58
CA ASN A 59 20.15 -6.93 -18.35
C ASN A 59 19.24 -5.85 -18.95
N ASN A 60 17.92 -6.08 -18.99
CA ASN A 60 16.92 -5.11 -19.43
C ASN A 60 15.74 -5.07 -18.44
N PRO A 61 15.93 -4.47 -17.26
CA PRO A 61 14.94 -4.49 -16.20
C PRO A 61 13.68 -3.73 -16.62
N GLN A 62 12.53 -4.35 -16.40
CA GLN A 62 11.26 -3.73 -16.69
C GLN A 62 10.90 -2.71 -15.60
N LYS A 63 10.39 -1.55 -16.01
CA LYS A 63 9.77 -0.55 -15.13
C LYS A 63 8.25 -0.66 -15.22
N ILE A 64 7.59 -0.66 -14.06
CA ILE A 64 6.12 -0.63 -13.94
C ILE A 64 5.80 0.27 -12.76
N GLY A 65 5.13 1.39 -13.01
CA GLY A 65 4.91 2.44 -12.02
C GLY A 65 6.23 2.88 -11.36
N PRO A 66 6.28 3.01 -10.03
CA PRO A 66 7.48 3.40 -9.30
C PRO A 66 8.45 2.23 -9.03
N TYR A 67 8.30 1.09 -9.72
CA TYR A 67 9.09 -0.11 -9.51
C TYR A 67 9.93 -0.47 -10.74
N GLU A 68 11.15 -0.93 -10.49
CA GLU A 68 12.05 -1.47 -11.50
C GLU A 68 12.46 -2.91 -11.15
N ASN A 69 12.68 -3.72 -12.20
CA ASN A 69 13.11 -5.12 -12.10
C ASN A 69 12.09 -6.00 -11.34
N ILE A 70 10.81 -5.80 -11.68
CA ILE A 70 9.65 -6.41 -11.01
C ILE A 70 8.82 -7.25 -11.99
N THR A 71 8.13 -8.30 -11.52
CA THR A 71 7.10 -8.95 -12.34
C THR A 71 5.83 -8.11 -12.42
N ILE A 72 4.99 -8.40 -13.41
CA ILE A 72 3.66 -7.79 -13.55
C ILE A 72 2.80 -8.06 -12.32
N PHE A 73 2.80 -9.30 -11.80
CA PHE A 73 2.03 -9.63 -10.60
C PHE A 73 2.55 -8.92 -9.35
N GLU A 74 3.87 -8.91 -9.13
CA GLU A 74 4.46 -8.19 -8.00
C GLU A 74 4.13 -6.68 -8.09
N ALA A 75 4.22 -6.08 -9.28
CA ALA A 75 3.90 -4.68 -9.47
C ALA A 75 2.42 -4.38 -9.19
N ALA A 76 1.49 -5.18 -9.72
CA ALA A 76 0.06 -4.99 -9.49
C ALA A 76 -0.29 -5.03 -7.99
N ASN A 77 0.22 -6.04 -7.27
CA ASN A 77 -0.04 -6.19 -5.84
C ASN A 77 0.55 -5.03 -5.03
N ARG A 78 1.78 -4.61 -5.33
CA ARG A 78 2.44 -3.50 -4.64
C ARG A 78 1.78 -2.17 -4.94
N ILE A 79 1.51 -1.86 -6.21
CA ILE A 79 0.85 -0.62 -6.62
C ILE A 79 -0.51 -0.49 -5.95
N ALA A 80 -1.31 -1.56 -5.94
CA ALA A 80 -2.62 -1.51 -5.31
C ALA A 80 -2.54 -1.31 -3.78
N SER A 81 -1.53 -1.91 -3.13
CA SER A 81 -1.30 -1.72 -1.70
C SER A 81 -0.84 -0.29 -1.38
N ASP A 82 0.10 0.25 -2.17
CA ASP A 82 0.58 1.63 -2.05
C ASP A 82 -0.57 2.62 -2.20
N LEU A 83 -1.44 2.42 -3.19
CA LEU A 83 -2.58 3.28 -3.45
C LEU A 83 -3.62 3.25 -2.30
N VAL A 84 -3.88 2.08 -1.69
CA VAL A 84 -4.70 2.00 -0.47
C VAL A 84 -4.07 2.79 0.68
N ILE A 85 -2.75 2.74 0.85
CA ILE A 85 -2.05 3.50 1.91
C ILE A 85 -2.16 5.00 1.64
N ILE A 86 -1.72 5.46 0.45
CA ILE A 86 -1.66 6.88 0.10
C ILE A 86 -3.05 7.51 0.19
N ASN A 87 -4.04 6.93 -0.51
CA ASN A 87 -5.39 7.47 -0.55
C ASN A 87 -6.14 7.24 0.76
N GLY A 88 -5.84 6.14 1.47
CA GLY A 88 -6.44 5.88 2.77
C GLY A 88 -6.01 6.88 3.82
N ILE A 89 -4.72 7.26 3.88
CA ILE A 89 -4.26 8.32 4.79
C ILE A 89 -4.86 9.67 4.40
N ILE A 90 -4.90 10.00 3.10
CA ILE A 90 -5.50 11.26 2.64
C ILE A 90 -6.97 11.35 3.08
N GLN A 91 -7.75 10.29 2.86
CA GLN A 91 -9.14 10.23 3.29
C GLN A 91 -9.26 10.24 4.82
N LEU A 92 -8.36 9.56 5.54
CA LEU A 92 -8.36 9.53 6.99
C LEU A 92 -8.19 10.93 7.58
N VAL A 93 -7.25 11.74 7.06
CA VAL A 93 -7.06 13.14 7.47
C VAL A 93 -8.30 13.98 7.14
N GLN A 94 -8.87 13.83 5.95
CA GLN A 94 -10.08 14.57 5.53
C GLN A 94 -11.29 14.28 6.43
N ASN A 95 -11.38 13.08 7.02
CA ASN A 95 -12.46 12.67 7.89
C ASN A 95 -12.14 12.82 9.39
N ASN A 96 -10.92 13.24 9.75
CA ASN A 96 -10.50 13.37 11.14
C ASN A 96 -9.62 14.62 11.34
N PRO A 97 -10.21 15.73 11.83
CA PRO A 97 -9.50 16.99 12.08
C PRO A 97 -8.31 16.85 13.05
N LEU A 98 -8.30 15.85 13.93
CA LEU A 98 -7.19 15.62 14.86
C LEU A 98 -5.87 15.26 14.14
N LEU A 99 -5.95 14.86 12.87
CA LEU A 99 -4.80 14.46 12.06
C LEU A 99 -4.30 15.55 11.11
N GLU A 100 -4.90 16.74 11.12
CA GLU A 100 -4.56 17.83 10.20
C GLU A 100 -3.08 18.23 10.27
N ASN A 101 -2.53 18.26 11.50
CA ASN A 101 -1.13 18.59 11.77
C ASN A 101 -0.24 17.37 11.99
N ALA A 102 -0.76 16.16 11.76
CA ALA A 102 0.02 14.95 11.93
C ALA A 102 1.10 14.84 10.85
N ARG A 103 2.18 14.13 11.18
CA ARG A 103 3.18 13.70 10.21
C ARG A 103 3.03 12.21 9.94
N PHE A 104 3.48 11.77 8.78
CA PHE A 104 3.31 10.40 8.31
C PHE A 104 4.65 9.80 7.89
N THR A 105 4.88 8.56 8.28
CA THR A 105 5.93 7.73 7.69
C THR A 105 5.28 6.60 6.92
N LEU A 106 5.52 6.53 5.62
CA LEU A 106 4.97 5.52 4.71
C LEU A 106 6.00 4.42 4.46
N ARG A 107 5.58 3.16 4.53
CA ARG A 107 6.42 2.00 4.20
C ARG A 107 5.89 1.32 2.95
N LEU A 108 6.09 2.01 1.83
CA LEU A 108 5.63 1.60 0.51
C LEU A 108 6.58 0.58 -0.13
N GLY A 109 6.03 -0.25 -1.02
CA GLY A 109 6.82 -1.14 -1.84
C GLY A 109 7.75 -2.06 -1.06
N ILE A 110 9.06 -1.88 -1.24
CA ILE A 110 10.11 -2.74 -0.65
C ILE A 110 10.55 -2.26 0.73
N LEU A 111 10.04 -1.12 1.21
CA LEU A 111 10.37 -0.57 2.51
C LEU A 111 9.58 -1.34 3.55
N HIS A 112 10.26 -2.19 4.30
CA HIS A 112 9.68 -2.90 5.42
C HIS A 112 10.58 -2.76 6.63
N GLU A 113 9.98 -2.46 7.78
CA GLU A 113 10.67 -2.30 9.04
C GLU A 113 10.11 -3.28 10.06
N LYS A 114 11.01 -4.02 10.71
CA LYS A 114 10.62 -5.05 11.68
C LYS A 114 9.95 -4.39 12.89
N GLY A 115 8.74 -4.85 13.21
CA GLY A 115 7.99 -4.33 14.36
C GLY A 115 7.15 -3.08 14.07
N LYS A 116 7.10 -2.65 12.80
CA LYS A 116 6.27 -1.53 12.33
C LYS A 116 5.13 -2.02 11.44
N GLY A 117 4.10 -1.18 11.30
CA GLY A 117 3.01 -1.37 10.34
C GLY A 117 3.39 -0.93 8.92
N ASP A 118 2.41 -0.74 8.06
CA ASP A 118 2.60 -0.21 6.70
C ASP A 118 2.76 1.32 6.69
N PHE A 119 2.30 1.99 7.76
CA PHE A 119 2.54 3.42 7.97
C PHE A 119 2.53 3.78 9.47
N THR A 120 3.19 4.89 9.82
CA THR A 120 3.16 5.50 11.15
C THR A 120 2.54 6.87 11.05
N ILE A 121 1.69 7.23 12.00
CA ILE A 121 1.17 8.57 12.23
C ILE A 121 1.88 9.13 13.45
N HIS A 122 2.55 10.26 13.29
CA HIS A 122 3.22 10.99 14.35
C HIS A 122 2.35 12.16 14.80
N LEU A 123 1.95 12.15 16.06
CA LEU A 123 1.31 13.28 16.75
C LEU A 123 2.28 13.84 17.79
N GLU A 124 1.99 15.03 18.33
CA GLU A 124 2.90 15.74 19.25
C GLU A 124 3.39 14.89 20.44
N ASN A 125 2.54 13.98 20.93
CA ASN A 125 2.79 13.23 22.16
C ASN A 125 2.94 11.72 21.94
N GLU A 126 2.63 11.20 20.76
CA GLU A 126 2.63 9.75 20.51
C GLU A 126 2.69 9.37 19.03
N ASP A 127 3.20 8.17 18.79
CA ASP A 127 3.25 7.52 17.48
C ASP A 127 2.24 6.38 17.42
N PHE A 128 1.43 6.37 16.37
CA PHE A 128 0.53 5.27 16.05
C PHE A 128 0.96 4.52 14.80
N GLU A 129 0.81 3.22 14.84
CA GLU A 129 1.02 2.34 13.69
C GLU A 129 -0.30 2.07 12.98
N GLY A 130 -0.20 1.88 11.68
CA GLY A 130 -1.32 1.48 10.84
C GLY A 130 -0.94 0.39 9.86
N GLU A 131 -1.94 -0.39 9.46
CA GLU A 131 -1.84 -1.47 8.47
C GLU A 131 -2.78 -1.17 7.30
N ALA A 132 -2.48 -1.69 6.12
CA ALA A 132 -3.24 -1.42 4.91
C ALA A 132 -3.44 -2.67 4.05
N PHE A 133 -4.67 -2.90 3.62
CA PHE A 133 -5.05 -4.06 2.83
C PHE A 133 -5.70 -3.65 1.52
N ASN A 134 -5.07 -4.05 0.42
CA ASN A 134 -5.79 -4.30 -0.82
C ASN A 134 -6.07 -5.80 -0.95
N VAL A 135 -7.30 -6.24 -0.70
CA VAL A 135 -7.68 -7.66 -0.70
C VAL A 135 -9.06 -7.89 -1.30
N ALA A 136 -9.27 -9.08 -1.86
CA ALA A 136 -10.60 -9.52 -2.24
C ALA A 136 -11.45 -9.87 -1.00
N PRO A 137 -12.80 -9.83 -1.09
CA PRO A 137 -13.69 -10.06 0.05
C PRO A 137 -13.41 -11.36 0.82
N SER A 138 -13.09 -12.44 0.11
CA SER A 138 -12.82 -13.75 0.71
C SER A 138 -11.58 -13.79 1.61
N PHE A 139 -10.63 -12.85 1.45
CA PHE A 139 -9.40 -12.80 2.23
C PHE A 139 -9.45 -11.84 3.41
N LEU A 140 -10.46 -10.96 3.47
CA LEU A 140 -10.52 -9.89 4.48
C LEU A 140 -10.49 -10.44 5.91
N ASN A 141 -11.39 -11.37 6.24
CA ASN A 141 -11.50 -11.91 7.60
C ASN A 141 -10.22 -12.62 8.06
N VAL A 142 -9.58 -13.38 7.17
CA VAL A 142 -8.33 -14.09 7.48
C VAL A 142 -7.21 -13.08 7.74
N LYS A 143 -7.10 -12.04 6.90
CA LYS A 143 -6.06 -11.02 7.03
C LYS A 143 -6.24 -10.20 8.30
N LEU A 144 -7.46 -9.74 8.59
CA LEU A 144 -7.80 -9.03 9.82
C LEU A 144 -7.44 -9.83 11.07
N ARG A 145 -7.89 -11.09 11.15
CA ARG A 145 -7.59 -11.94 12.31
C ARG A 145 -6.08 -12.08 12.54
N ASN A 146 -5.31 -12.28 11.47
CA ASN A 146 -3.85 -12.43 11.57
C ASN A 146 -3.18 -11.13 12.02
N THR A 147 -3.59 -9.99 11.46
CA THR A 147 -3.08 -8.67 11.86
C THR A 147 -3.43 -8.36 13.31
N ILE A 148 -4.69 -8.53 13.71
CA ILE A 148 -5.11 -8.30 15.11
C ILE A 148 -4.33 -9.20 16.07
N SER A 149 -4.14 -10.47 15.73
CA SER A 149 -3.34 -11.39 16.54
C SER A 149 -1.85 -10.99 16.63
N LYS A 150 -1.26 -10.46 15.55
CA LYS A 150 0.10 -9.91 15.53
C LYS A 150 0.23 -8.73 16.49
N TRP A 151 -0.73 -7.80 16.45
CA TRP A 151 -0.67 -6.55 17.21
C TRP A 151 -1.12 -6.68 18.66
N ASN A 152 -2.00 -7.62 19.00
CA ASN A 152 -2.47 -7.85 20.38
C ASN A 152 -1.44 -8.51 21.31
N LYS A 153 -0.20 -8.73 20.86
CA LYS A 153 0.91 -9.20 21.72
C LYS A 153 1.39 -8.04 22.61
N GLU A 154 1.78 -8.35 23.86
CA GLU A 154 1.90 -7.40 24.98
C GLU A 154 2.60 -6.07 24.62
N ASP A 155 3.72 -6.08 23.88
CA ASP A 155 4.50 -4.88 23.58
C ASP A 155 3.91 -3.94 22.49
N ASN A 156 2.84 -4.35 21.80
CA ASN A 156 2.33 -3.65 20.61
C ASN A 156 0.83 -3.38 20.61
N ARG A 157 0.10 -3.82 21.65
CA ARG A 157 -1.36 -3.80 21.69
C ARG A 157 -1.97 -2.42 21.46
N GLU A 158 -1.33 -1.39 21.99
CA GLU A 158 -1.85 0.00 21.93
C GLU A 158 -1.31 0.78 20.72
N LYS A 159 -0.35 0.23 19.98
CA LYS A 159 0.28 0.94 18.85
C LYS A 159 -0.58 0.91 17.60
N LEU A 160 -1.30 -0.17 17.31
CA LEU A 160 -2.13 -0.26 16.10
C LEU A 160 -3.42 0.55 16.27
N LYS A 161 -3.53 1.66 15.56
CA LYS A 161 -4.70 2.55 15.63
C LYS A 161 -5.62 2.48 14.41
N TYR A 162 -5.06 2.26 13.22
CA TYR A 162 -5.82 2.29 11.97
C TYR A 162 -5.51 1.10 11.08
N ILE A 163 -6.55 0.54 10.46
CA ILE A 163 -6.45 -0.51 9.43
C ILE A 163 -7.17 0.00 8.18
N LEU A 164 -6.42 0.43 7.18
CA LEU A 164 -6.93 0.90 5.90
C LEU A 164 -7.31 -0.31 5.04
N VAL A 165 -8.52 -0.35 4.50
CA VAL A 165 -8.97 -1.48 3.67
C VAL A 165 -9.70 -0.97 2.43
N ASN A 166 -9.37 -1.50 1.26
CA ASN A 166 -10.10 -1.23 0.03
C ASN A 166 -11.60 -1.52 0.20
N ASP A 167 -12.45 -0.57 -0.23
CA ASP A 167 -13.89 -0.61 0.02
C ASP A 167 -14.57 -1.88 -0.53
N GLU A 168 -14.11 -2.39 -1.68
CA GLU A 168 -14.69 -3.58 -2.29
C GLU A 168 -14.51 -4.84 -1.44
N ALA A 169 -13.55 -4.89 -0.51
CA ALA A 169 -13.34 -6.05 0.36
C ALA A 169 -14.57 -6.34 1.27
N PHE A 170 -15.50 -5.40 1.40
CA PHE A 170 -16.67 -5.52 2.28
C PHE A 170 -17.94 -6.00 1.55
N GLU A 171 -17.85 -6.39 0.27
CA GLU A 171 -19.01 -6.81 -0.55
C GLU A 171 -19.94 -7.81 0.16
N PHE A 172 -19.38 -8.79 0.86
CA PHE A 172 -20.15 -9.83 1.59
C PHE A 172 -20.14 -9.67 3.12
N VAL A 173 -19.60 -8.56 3.65
CA VAL A 173 -19.41 -8.34 5.09
C VAL A 173 -20.40 -7.28 5.58
N THR A 174 -21.39 -7.71 6.36
CA THR A 174 -22.50 -6.86 6.80
C THR A 174 -22.23 -6.08 8.10
N LYS A 175 -21.18 -6.44 8.85
CA LYS A 175 -20.73 -5.70 10.05
C LYS A 175 -19.21 -5.62 10.06
N SER A 176 -18.67 -4.41 10.26
CA SER A 176 -17.24 -4.20 10.44
C SER A 176 -16.81 -4.88 11.76
N PRO A 177 -15.85 -5.82 11.74
CA PRO A 177 -15.49 -6.61 12.91
C PRO A 177 -14.62 -5.86 13.93
N ASP A 178 -14.07 -4.70 13.59
CA ASP A 178 -13.10 -3.97 14.41
C ASP A 178 -13.24 -2.45 14.20
N GLU A 179 -13.18 -1.67 15.29
CA GLU A 179 -13.34 -0.21 15.28
C GLU A 179 -12.18 0.53 14.62
N ARG A 180 -11.02 -0.11 14.49
CA ARG A 180 -9.81 0.47 13.86
C ARG A 180 -9.90 0.49 12.33
N ILE A 181 -10.90 -0.19 11.74
CA ILE A 181 -11.02 -0.32 10.30
C ILE A 181 -11.50 1.00 9.68
N PHE A 182 -10.77 1.46 8.68
CA PHE A 182 -11.14 2.59 7.83
C PHE A 182 -11.30 2.10 6.38
N ARG A 183 -12.48 2.34 5.81
CA ARG A 183 -12.82 1.93 4.43
C ARG A 183 -12.30 2.97 3.44
N VAL A 184 -11.33 2.58 2.62
CA VAL A 184 -10.73 3.42 1.59
C VAL A 184 -11.54 3.30 0.31
N LYS A 185 -12.27 4.37 -0.03
CA LYS A 185 -13.10 4.44 -1.23
C LYS A 185 -12.28 4.93 -2.41
N ASN A 186 -12.56 4.44 -3.62
CA ASN A 186 -11.85 4.83 -4.83
C ASN A 186 -10.31 4.83 -4.62
N TRP A 187 -9.79 3.76 -4.01
CA TRP A 187 -8.39 3.69 -3.65
C TRP A 187 -7.47 3.82 -4.88
N GLU A 188 -7.99 3.56 -6.07
CA GLU A 188 -7.31 3.68 -7.35
C GLU A 188 -7.22 5.11 -7.93
N LYS A 189 -7.84 6.11 -7.27
CA LYS A 189 -7.97 7.50 -7.79
C LYS A 189 -7.33 8.54 -6.89
#